data_AF-A0A0W8D3K4-F1
#
_entry.id   AF-A0A0W8D3K4-F1
#
_cell.length_a   1.000
_cell.length_b   1.000
_cell.length_c   1.000
_cell.angle_alpha   90.00
_cell.angle_beta   90.00
_cell.angle_gamma   90.00
#
_symmetry.space_group_name_H-M   'P 1'
#
loop_
_entity.id
_entity.type
_entity.pdbx_description
1 polymer ?
#
loop_
_entity_poly.entity_id
_entity_poly.type
_entity_poly.pdbx_seq_one_letter_code
_entity_poly.pdbx_strand_id
1 'polypeptide(L)'
;MASSLPDRVSYVEAHRRFMALESPSTSVSDPSSKAFQDELTSTLQYLKQCVQQRQLDGVLSANERFFELQNTQLYALCIEYYLGMLTPKQTFFQQTERDEKRSGPTDHTRNVVHRIKFLREADVFLTEFLDRAENVGLLTEKKRREQYERLESKQFSLSRDEKVQRFQMQREMEKKLQQVQKRREEKATEDADELDEDDMEDLEREQLLTFIQLSVVKSMEEQASINQEKEMLETMLKMNAATERQDLFSEAHRPPPPVQGQGIVRSKTLRRLWRQR
;
A
#
# COMPACT_ATOMS: atom_id res chain seq x y z
N MET A 1 5.15 -42.32 13.09
CA MET A 1 5.58 -41.15 12.30
C MET A 1 4.80 -39.96 12.83
N ALA A 2 5.45 -39.08 13.58
CA ALA A 2 4.80 -37.87 14.08
C ALA A 2 4.67 -36.91 12.90
N SER A 3 3.45 -36.72 12.40
CA SER A 3 3.15 -35.60 11.52
C SER A 3 3.36 -34.33 12.34
N SER A 4 4.43 -33.58 12.05
CA SER A 4 4.55 -32.21 12.51
C SER A 4 3.29 -31.48 12.10
N LEU A 5 2.50 -31.00 13.06
CA LEU A 5 1.41 -30.08 12.79
C LEU A 5 1.97 -28.93 11.93
N PRO A 6 1.30 -28.50 10.85
CA PRO A 6 1.76 -27.34 10.11
C PRO A 6 1.90 -26.17 11.09
N ASP A 7 3.05 -25.48 11.05
CA ASP A 7 3.28 -24.29 11.87
C ASP A 7 2.12 -23.32 11.66
N ARG A 8 1.30 -23.12 12.69
CA ARG A 8 0.18 -22.18 12.62
C ARG A 8 0.74 -20.78 12.45
N VAL A 9 0.19 -20.05 11.48
CA VAL A 9 0.52 -18.63 11.27
C VAL A 9 0.00 -17.77 12.43
N SER A 10 0.64 -16.63 12.66
CA SER A 10 0.21 -15.62 13.63
C SER A 10 -0.10 -14.31 12.89
N TYR A 11 -1.33 -13.84 13.00
CA TYR A 11 -1.73 -12.56 12.38
C TYR A 11 -1.13 -11.35 13.10
N VAL A 12 -0.79 -11.49 14.39
CA VAL A 12 -0.04 -10.48 15.15
C VAL A 12 1.38 -10.36 14.59
N GLU A 13 2.04 -11.48 14.31
CA GLU A 13 3.36 -11.50 13.69
C GLU A 13 3.32 -10.90 12.28
N ALA A 14 2.27 -11.19 11.50
CA ALA A 14 2.05 -10.57 10.19
C ALA A 14 1.97 -9.05 10.27
N HIS A 15 1.21 -8.52 11.24
CA HIS A 15 1.13 -7.07 11.49
C HIS A 15 2.49 -6.50 11.89
N ARG A 16 3.23 -7.17 12.78
CA ARG A 16 4.55 -6.73 13.22
C ARG A 16 5.54 -6.62 12.05
N ARG A 17 5.59 -7.62 11.17
CA ARG A 17 6.43 -7.60 9.96
C ARG A 17 6.05 -6.48 9.00
N PHE A 18 4.75 -6.26 8.81
CA PHE A 18 4.26 -5.14 8.01
C PHE A 18 4.71 -3.79 8.60
N MET A 19 4.48 -3.56 9.90
CA MET A 19 4.87 -2.31 10.56
C MET A 19 6.37 -2.06 10.52
N ALA A 20 7.20 -3.12 10.61
CA ALA A 20 8.64 -3.01 10.43
C ALA A 20 9.00 -2.47 9.03
N LEU A 21 8.44 -3.06 7.96
CA LEU A 21 8.73 -2.63 6.58
C LEU A 21 8.15 -1.26 6.21
N GLU A 22 7.13 -0.77 6.95
CA GLU A 22 6.59 0.59 6.80
C GLU A 22 7.37 1.65 7.61
N SER A 23 8.10 1.24 8.64
CA SER A 23 8.78 2.17 9.54
C SER A 23 10.05 2.74 8.89
N PRO A 24 10.25 4.07 8.85
CA PRO A 24 11.47 4.69 8.31
C PRO A 24 12.76 4.34 9.07
N SER A 25 12.62 3.74 10.25
CA SER A 25 13.68 3.42 11.21
C SER A 25 14.18 1.98 11.12
N THR A 26 13.68 1.15 10.19
CA THR A 26 14.24 -0.19 9.97
C THR A 26 15.71 -0.09 9.61
N SER A 27 16.49 -1.07 10.07
CA SER A 27 17.92 -1.25 9.79
C SER A 27 18.25 -1.37 8.30
N VAL A 28 17.22 -1.43 7.45
CA VAL A 28 17.31 -1.52 6.00
C VAL A 28 16.59 -0.34 5.34
N SER A 29 17.21 0.83 5.43
CA SER A 29 16.64 2.11 5.01
C SER A 29 16.54 2.30 3.49
N ASP A 30 17.22 1.47 2.70
CA ASP A 30 17.19 1.52 1.24
C ASP A 30 16.23 0.46 0.68
N PRO A 31 15.06 0.86 0.12
CA PRO A 31 14.11 -0.06 -0.52
C PRO A 31 14.69 -0.85 -1.69
N SER A 32 15.78 -0.38 -2.29
CA SER A 32 16.48 -1.07 -3.38
C SER A 32 17.55 -2.06 -2.89
N SER A 33 17.87 -2.06 -1.60
CA SER A 33 18.87 -2.96 -1.05
C SER A 33 18.40 -4.42 -1.07
N LYS A 34 19.35 -5.34 -1.27
CA LYS A 34 19.07 -6.78 -1.24
C LYS A 34 18.44 -7.23 0.08
N ALA A 35 18.94 -6.73 1.21
CA ALA A 35 18.42 -7.07 2.53
C ALA A 35 16.92 -6.71 2.67
N PHE A 36 16.52 -5.54 2.15
CA PHE A 36 15.13 -5.09 2.24
C PHE A 36 14.26 -5.96 1.34
N GLN A 37 14.71 -6.24 0.12
CA GLN A 37 13.99 -7.08 -0.83
C GLN A 37 13.85 -8.53 -0.35
N ASP A 38 14.85 -9.08 0.35
CA ASP A 38 14.79 -10.40 0.95
C ASP A 38 13.76 -10.43 2.10
N GLU A 39 13.78 -9.43 3.00
CA GLU A 39 12.81 -9.31 4.10
C GLU A 39 11.38 -9.07 3.60
N LEU A 40 11.22 -8.22 2.58
CA LEU A 40 9.96 -7.97 1.89
C LEU A 40 9.42 -9.26 1.26
N THR A 41 10.27 -10.01 0.54
CA THR A 41 9.86 -11.25 -0.11
C THR A 41 9.44 -12.30 0.92
N SER A 42 10.20 -12.46 2.01
CA SER A 42 9.85 -13.35 3.12
C SER A 42 8.53 -12.95 3.78
N THR A 43 8.32 -11.65 3.99
CA THR A 43 7.08 -11.12 4.57
C THR A 43 5.88 -11.36 3.64
N LEU A 44 6.00 -11.08 2.34
CA LEU A 44 4.94 -11.35 1.37
C LEU A 44 4.57 -12.84 1.29
N GLN A 45 5.55 -13.73 1.38
CA GLN A 45 5.30 -15.18 1.45
C GLN A 45 4.53 -15.57 2.71
N TYR A 46 4.95 -15.05 3.87
CA TYR A 46 4.27 -15.28 5.14
C TYR A 46 2.82 -14.77 5.12
N LEU A 47 2.59 -13.57 4.58
CA LEU A 47 1.26 -12.99 4.44
C LEU A 47 0.35 -13.84 3.53
N LYS A 48 0.88 -14.40 2.44
CA LYS A 48 0.13 -15.33 1.58
C LYS A 48 -0.24 -16.62 2.31
N GLN A 49 0.64 -17.15 3.16
CA GLN A 49 0.32 -18.28 4.04
C GLN A 49 -0.78 -17.91 5.04
N CYS A 50 -0.73 -16.70 5.61
CA CYS A 50 -1.80 -16.19 6.47
C CYS A 50 -3.16 -16.18 5.77
N VAL A 51 -3.24 -15.75 4.50
CA VAL A 51 -4.49 -15.81 3.72
C VAL A 51 -5.01 -17.24 3.60
N GLN A 52 -4.15 -18.19 3.23
CA GLN A 52 -4.52 -19.59 3.06
C GLN A 52 -5.03 -20.20 4.37
N GLN A 53 -4.29 -20.00 5.46
CA GLN A 53 -4.67 -20.52 6.78
C GLN A 53 -6.00 -19.92 7.25
N ARG A 54 -6.19 -18.60 7.09
CA ARG A 54 -7.43 -17.90 7.43
C ARG A 54 -8.65 -18.44 6.69
N GLN A 55 -8.48 -18.83 5.42
CA GLN A 55 -9.53 -19.44 4.62
C GLN A 55 -9.87 -20.85 5.11
N LEU A 56 -8.85 -21.67 5.45
CA LEU A 56 -9.05 -23.01 6.00
C LEU A 56 -9.75 -22.98 7.37
N ASP A 57 -9.37 -22.03 8.22
CA ASP A 57 -9.90 -21.88 9.57
C ASP A 57 -11.26 -21.15 9.61
N GLY A 58 -11.67 -20.51 8.51
CA GLY A 58 -12.94 -19.78 8.44
C GLY A 58 -13.00 -18.54 9.35
N VAL A 59 -11.85 -17.93 9.71
CA VAL A 59 -11.75 -16.85 10.71
C VAL A 59 -12.66 -15.65 10.42
N LEU A 60 -12.89 -15.35 9.13
CA LEU A 60 -13.73 -14.23 8.68
C LEU A 60 -15.02 -14.70 7.98
N SER A 61 -15.52 -15.91 8.28
CA SER A 61 -16.68 -16.49 7.60
C SER A 61 -18.03 -16.02 8.15
N ALA A 62 -18.05 -15.34 9.30
CA ALA A 62 -19.28 -14.85 9.94
C ALA A 62 -19.70 -13.48 9.39
N ASN A 63 -21.01 -13.25 9.30
CA ASN A 63 -21.61 -11.95 8.97
C ASN A 63 -21.59 -10.99 10.19
N GLU A 64 -20.46 -10.93 10.87
CA GLU A 64 -20.24 -10.06 12.04
C GLU A 64 -19.99 -8.63 11.58
N ARG A 65 -20.50 -7.66 12.35
CA ARG A 65 -20.18 -6.27 12.10
C ARG A 65 -18.76 -5.97 12.56
N PHE A 66 -18.13 -4.97 11.93
CA PHE A 66 -16.75 -4.59 12.21
C PHE A 66 -16.39 -4.45 13.70
N PHE A 67 -17.29 -3.88 14.52
CA PHE A 67 -17.08 -3.68 15.95
C PHE A 67 -17.29 -4.93 16.82
N GLU A 68 -17.83 -6.01 16.24
CA GLU A 68 -18.08 -7.30 16.90
C GLU A 68 -16.89 -8.26 16.71
N LEU A 69 -16.04 -8.00 15.72
CA LEU A 69 -14.85 -8.81 15.43
C LEU A 69 -13.87 -8.81 16.62
N GLN A 70 -13.37 -9.98 16.97
CA GLN A 70 -12.29 -10.17 17.96
C GLN A 70 -10.94 -9.65 17.44
N ASN A 71 -9.98 -9.37 18.33
CA ASN A 71 -8.66 -8.83 17.94
C ASN A 71 -7.95 -9.74 16.92
N THR A 72 -8.04 -11.06 17.07
CA THR A 72 -7.53 -12.03 16.09
C THR A 72 -8.15 -11.85 14.70
N GLN A 73 -9.46 -11.63 14.63
CA GLN A 73 -10.17 -11.37 13.37
C GLN A 73 -9.82 -10.01 12.79
N LEU A 74 -9.64 -8.98 13.64
CA LEU A 74 -9.17 -7.65 13.22
C LEU A 74 -7.77 -7.72 12.59
N TYR A 75 -6.83 -8.46 13.20
CA TYR A 75 -5.52 -8.71 12.59
C TYR A 75 -5.63 -9.46 11.27
N ALA A 76 -6.48 -10.49 11.23
CA ALA A 76 -6.70 -11.31 10.03
C ALA A 76 -7.37 -10.52 8.90
N LEU A 77 -8.19 -9.51 9.20
CA LEU A 77 -8.83 -8.63 8.22
C LEU A 77 -7.83 -7.77 7.43
N CYS A 78 -6.70 -7.43 8.05
CA CYS A 78 -5.69 -6.54 7.44
C CYS A 78 -4.74 -7.22 6.45
N ILE A 79 -4.77 -8.55 6.30
CA ILE A 79 -3.73 -9.27 5.57
C ILE A 79 -3.65 -8.84 4.10
N GLU A 80 -4.79 -8.68 3.43
CA GLU A 80 -4.82 -8.17 2.05
C GLU A 80 -4.38 -6.71 1.95
N TYR A 81 -4.69 -5.88 2.94
CA TYR A 81 -4.12 -4.52 2.99
C TYR A 81 -2.59 -4.57 3.02
N TYR A 82 -2.00 -5.41 3.88
CA TYR A 82 -0.54 -5.54 3.94
C TYR A 82 0.05 -6.01 2.62
N LEU A 83 -0.56 -7.01 1.98
CA LEU A 83 -0.14 -7.49 0.67
C LEU A 83 -0.23 -6.38 -0.38
N GLY A 84 -1.35 -5.66 -0.44
CA GLY A 84 -1.58 -4.56 -1.37
C GLY A 84 -0.59 -3.40 -1.24
N MET A 85 -0.19 -3.07 -0.01
CA MET A 85 0.78 -2.00 0.25
C MET A 85 2.25 -2.43 0.03
N LEU A 86 2.58 -3.70 0.31
CA LEU A 86 3.95 -4.20 0.22
C LEU A 86 4.33 -4.72 -1.17
N THR A 87 3.40 -5.32 -1.92
CA THR A 87 3.68 -5.85 -3.26
C THR A 87 4.27 -4.79 -4.22
N PRO A 88 3.79 -3.53 -4.26
CA PRO A 88 4.41 -2.48 -5.07
C PRO A 88 5.81 -2.06 -4.59
N LYS A 89 6.28 -2.49 -3.42
CA LYS A 89 7.65 -2.20 -2.98
C LYS A 89 8.68 -3.19 -3.53
N GLN A 90 8.22 -4.25 -4.20
CA GLN A 90 9.12 -5.20 -4.84
C GLN A 90 9.85 -4.54 -6.00
N THR A 91 11.16 -4.71 -6.02
CA THR A 91 12.01 -4.32 -7.14
C THR A 91 12.51 -5.58 -7.81
N PHE A 92 12.39 -5.62 -9.13
CA PHE A 92 13.01 -6.68 -9.93
C PHE A 92 14.33 -6.13 -10.45
N PHE A 93 15.44 -6.50 -9.80
CA PHE A 93 16.78 -6.21 -10.29
C PHE A 93 17.29 -7.42 -11.05
N GLN A 94 17.26 -7.34 -12.39
CA GLN A 94 18.10 -8.22 -13.18
C GLN A 94 19.53 -7.70 -13.04
N GLN A 95 20.40 -8.42 -12.33
CA GLN A 95 21.83 -8.15 -12.37
C GLN A 95 22.26 -8.16 -13.84
N THR A 96 22.89 -7.07 -14.26
CA THR A 96 23.56 -6.92 -15.56
C THR A 96 24.74 -7.89 -15.66
N GLU A 97 24.49 -9.19 -15.69
CA GLU A 97 25.42 -10.10 -16.35
C GLU A 97 25.21 -9.87 -17.84
N ARG A 98 26.21 -9.22 -18.45
CA ARG A 98 26.26 -8.81 -19.86
C ARG A 98 26.16 -10.01 -20.78
N ASP A 99 24.95 -10.51 -21.01
CA ASP A 99 24.66 -11.45 -22.09
C ASP A 99 24.31 -10.63 -23.35
N GLU A 100 25.35 -10.13 -24.05
CA GLU A 100 25.25 -9.33 -25.29
C GLU A 100 24.61 -10.09 -26.49
N LYS A 101 24.03 -11.28 -26.28
CA LYS A 101 23.58 -12.18 -27.36
C LYS A 101 22.12 -12.65 -27.23
N ARG A 102 21.23 -11.89 -26.61
CA ARG A 102 19.79 -12.25 -26.58
C ARG A 102 18.94 -11.33 -27.45
N SER A 103 18.32 -11.92 -28.46
CA SER A 103 17.23 -11.35 -29.27
C SER A 103 15.90 -11.34 -28.48
N GLY A 104 15.87 -10.65 -27.35
CA GLY A 104 14.69 -10.56 -26.48
C GLY A 104 14.41 -9.13 -26.01
N PRO A 105 13.32 -8.91 -25.27
CA PRO A 105 13.02 -7.60 -24.69
C PRO A 105 14.20 -7.10 -23.86
N THR A 106 14.51 -5.81 -23.97
CA THR A 106 15.56 -5.17 -23.17
C THR A 106 15.28 -5.37 -21.68
N ASP A 107 16.32 -5.38 -20.84
CA ASP A 107 16.18 -5.56 -19.39
C ASP A 107 15.22 -4.52 -18.78
N HIS A 108 15.18 -3.31 -19.35
CA HIS A 108 14.25 -2.26 -18.98
C HIS A 108 12.79 -2.60 -19.31
N THR A 109 12.53 -3.14 -20.50
CA THR A 109 11.18 -3.63 -20.87
C THR A 109 10.72 -4.75 -19.93
N ARG A 110 11.62 -5.66 -19.54
CA ARG A 110 11.30 -6.71 -18.55
C ARG A 110 10.97 -6.13 -17.19
N ASN A 111 11.75 -5.16 -16.70
CA ASN A 111 11.48 -4.48 -15.43
C ASN A 111 10.09 -3.83 -15.43
N VAL A 112 9.70 -3.19 -16.54
CA VAL A 112 8.35 -2.61 -16.71
C VAL A 112 7.27 -3.69 -16.67
N VAL A 113 7.45 -4.81 -17.36
CA VAL A 113 6.50 -5.94 -17.33
C VAL A 113 6.35 -6.51 -15.90
N HIS A 114 7.46 -6.66 -15.17
CA HIS A 114 7.43 -7.09 -13.77
C HIS A 114 6.73 -6.05 -12.87
N ARG A 115 6.98 -4.76 -13.09
CA ARG A 115 6.29 -3.68 -12.38
C ARG A 115 4.78 -3.75 -12.59
N ILE A 116 4.33 -3.88 -13.84
CA ILE A 116 2.91 -4.06 -14.17
C ILE A 116 2.32 -5.29 -13.45
N LYS A 117 3.06 -6.40 -13.40
CA LYS A 117 2.62 -7.60 -12.67
C LYS A 117 2.41 -7.32 -11.18
N PHE A 118 3.37 -6.68 -10.51
CA PHE A 118 3.24 -6.32 -9.09
C PHE A 118 2.08 -5.36 -8.84
N LEU A 119 1.90 -4.35 -9.70
CA LEU A 119 0.77 -3.41 -9.61
C LEU A 119 -0.58 -4.11 -9.76
N ARG A 120 -0.71 -5.07 -10.69
CA ARG A 120 -1.94 -5.87 -10.85
C ARG A 120 -2.23 -6.74 -9.63
N GLU A 121 -1.20 -7.38 -9.09
CA GLU A 121 -1.34 -8.23 -7.90
C GLU A 121 -1.74 -7.39 -6.67
N ALA A 122 -1.12 -6.22 -6.48
CA ALA A 122 -1.48 -5.30 -5.41
C ALA A 122 -2.93 -4.79 -5.52
N ASP A 123 -3.38 -4.45 -6.73
CA ASP A 123 -4.75 -4.00 -7.02
C ASP A 123 -5.81 -5.06 -6.65
N VAL A 124 -5.50 -6.35 -6.88
CA VAL A 124 -6.35 -7.47 -6.45
C VAL A 124 -6.45 -7.51 -4.93
N PHE A 125 -5.34 -7.44 -4.21
CA PHE A 125 -5.37 -7.47 -2.75
C PHE A 125 -6.09 -6.25 -2.15
N LEU A 126 -5.84 -5.04 -2.66
CA LEU A 126 -6.57 -3.85 -2.19
C LEU A 126 -8.07 -3.95 -2.49
N THR A 127 -8.45 -4.56 -3.61
CA THR A 127 -9.85 -4.83 -3.94
C THR A 127 -10.48 -5.79 -2.93
N GLU A 128 -9.83 -6.91 -2.65
CA GLU A 128 -10.31 -7.87 -1.65
C GLU A 128 -10.44 -7.25 -0.25
N PHE A 129 -9.47 -6.42 0.16
CA PHE A 129 -9.55 -5.71 1.44
C PHE A 129 -10.74 -4.74 1.50
N LEU A 130 -10.94 -3.94 0.44
CA LEU A 130 -12.03 -2.96 0.38
C LEU A 130 -13.41 -3.63 0.30
N ASP A 131 -13.52 -4.74 -0.39
CA ASP A 131 -14.76 -5.52 -0.46
C ASP A 131 -15.07 -6.18 0.90
N ARG A 132 -14.05 -6.68 1.62
CA ARG A 132 -14.23 -7.11 3.01
C ARG A 132 -14.64 -5.96 3.92
N ALA A 133 -14.03 -4.79 3.76
CA ALA A 133 -14.39 -3.59 4.53
C ALA A 133 -15.85 -3.17 4.29
N GLU A 134 -16.37 -3.35 3.07
CA GLU A 134 -17.78 -3.17 2.77
C GLU A 134 -18.65 -4.20 3.51
N ASN A 135 -18.29 -5.49 3.41
CA ASN A 135 -19.07 -6.58 4.01
C ASN A 135 -19.22 -6.44 5.54
N VAL A 136 -18.18 -5.98 6.24
CA VAL A 136 -18.22 -5.76 7.70
C VAL A 136 -18.85 -4.41 8.09
N GLY A 137 -19.29 -3.62 7.10
CA GLY A 137 -19.96 -2.32 7.29
C GLY A 137 -19.03 -1.14 7.59
N LEU A 138 -17.72 -1.29 7.35
CA LEU A 138 -16.74 -0.22 7.52
C LEU A 138 -16.74 0.75 6.32
N LEU A 139 -17.03 0.23 5.14
CA LEU A 139 -17.22 0.99 3.91
C LEU A 139 -18.67 0.85 3.45
N THR A 140 -19.28 1.95 3.01
CA THR A 140 -20.64 1.87 2.45
C THR A 140 -20.61 1.36 1.01
N GLU A 141 -21.58 0.52 0.62
CA GLU A 141 -21.77 0.05 -0.77
C GLU A 141 -21.71 1.20 -1.78
N LYS A 142 -22.39 2.32 -1.48
CA LYS A 142 -22.37 3.52 -2.34
C LYS A 142 -20.95 4.00 -2.63
N LYS A 143 -20.14 4.21 -1.59
CA LYS A 143 -18.74 4.65 -1.76
C LYS A 143 -17.88 3.61 -2.48
N ARG A 144 -18.13 2.31 -2.27
CA ARG A 144 -17.41 1.26 -2.99
C ARG A 144 -17.74 1.31 -4.48
N ARG A 145 -19.03 1.42 -4.83
CA ARG A 145 -19.51 1.56 -6.21
C ARG A 145 -18.92 2.79 -6.90
N GLU A 146 -18.97 3.96 -6.24
CA GLU A 146 -18.37 5.19 -6.76
C GLU A 146 -16.86 5.04 -7.03
N GLN A 147 -16.15 4.26 -6.20
CA GLN A 147 -14.73 3.98 -6.43
C GLN A 147 -14.53 3.09 -7.67
N TYR A 148 -15.33 2.04 -7.86
CA TYR A 148 -15.27 1.20 -9.06
C TYR A 148 -15.54 2.00 -10.34
N GLU A 149 -16.59 2.81 -10.34
CA GLU A 149 -16.95 3.66 -11.48
C GLU A 149 -15.80 4.61 -11.87
N ARG A 150 -15.11 5.20 -10.88
CA ARG A 150 -13.93 6.07 -11.12
C ARG A 150 -12.76 5.30 -11.72
N LEU A 151 -12.52 4.06 -11.29
CA LEU A 151 -11.44 3.24 -11.83
C LEU A 151 -11.73 2.84 -13.28
N GLU A 152 -12.97 2.44 -13.58
CA GLU A 152 -13.40 2.11 -14.94
C GLU A 152 -13.35 3.32 -15.88
N SER A 153 -13.76 4.49 -15.39
CA SER A 153 -13.70 5.75 -16.14
C SER A 153 -12.30 6.38 -16.17
N LYS A 154 -11.29 5.75 -15.58
CA LYS A 154 -9.90 6.24 -15.48
C LYS A 154 -9.78 7.61 -14.82
N GLN A 155 -10.69 7.91 -13.91
CA GLN A 155 -10.71 9.15 -13.14
C GLN A 155 -9.91 8.97 -11.84
N PHE A 156 -8.59 8.94 -11.96
CA PHE A 156 -7.70 8.74 -10.80
C PHE A 156 -7.52 10.00 -9.93
N SER A 157 -7.87 11.19 -10.45
CA SER A 157 -7.77 12.44 -9.71
C SER A 157 -9.07 12.84 -9.04
N LEU A 158 -8.98 13.17 -7.76
CA LEU A 158 -10.08 13.75 -7.00
C LEU A 158 -10.22 15.26 -7.22
N SER A 159 -11.42 15.77 -6.96
CA SER A 159 -11.65 17.21 -6.83
C SER A 159 -10.85 17.79 -5.65
N ARG A 160 -10.62 19.10 -5.66
CA ARG A 160 -9.90 19.78 -4.57
C ARG A 160 -10.56 19.56 -3.22
N ASP A 161 -11.88 19.67 -3.15
CA ASP A 161 -12.62 19.57 -1.90
C ASP A 161 -12.57 18.15 -1.34
N GLU A 162 -12.69 17.12 -2.19
CA GLU A 162 -12.49 15.72 -1.79
C GLU A 162 -11.07 15.47 -1.28
N LYS A 163 -10.03 16.04 -1.92
CA LYS A 163 -8.65 15.92 -1.43
C LYS A 163 -8.49 16.52 -0.04
N VAL A 164 -9.08 17.70 0.19
CA VAL A 164 -9.02 18.37 1.48
C VAL A 164 -9.74 17.55 2.56
N GLN A 165 -10.93 17.03 2.26
CA GLN A 165 -11.69 16.19 3.19
C GLN A 165 -10.95 14.90 3.52
N ARG A 166 -10.40 14.21 2.51
CA ARG A 166 -9.61 12.99 2.72
C ARG A 166 -8.37 13.27 3.56
N PHE A 167 -7.64 14.33 3.25
CA PHE A 167 -6.46 14.73 4.01
C PHE A 167 -6.79 15.03 5.48
N GLN A 168 -7.89 15.73 5.75
CA GLN A 168 -8.34 16.00 7.13
C GLN A 168 -8.68 14.70 7.86
N MET A 169 -9.46 13.82 7.23
CA MET A 169 -9.86 12.53 7.79
C MET A 169 -8.64 11.63 8.06
N GLN A 170 -7.69 11.53 7.12
CA GLN A 170 -6.45 10.77 7.31
C GLN A 170 -5.65 11.33 8.48
N ARG A 171 -5.44 12.65 8.53
CA ARG A 171 -4.66 13.31 9.59
C ARG A 171 -5.30 13.11 10.97
N GLU A 172 -6.62 13.16 11.07
CA GLU A 172 -7.33 12.92 12.32
C GLU A 172 -7.17 11.48 12.80
N MET A 173 -7.29 10.50 11.90
CA MET A 173 -7.08 9.09 12.24
C MET A 173 -5.63 8.79 12.60
N GLU A 174 -4.65 9.35 11.88
CA GLU A 174 -3.23 9.22 12.21
C GLU A 174 -2.91 9.81 13.59
N LYS A 175 -3.48 10.99 13.90
CA LYS A 175 -3.34 11.59 15.22
C LYS A 175 -3.95 10.71 16.31
N LYS A 176 -5.14 10.15 16.08
CA LYS A 176 -5.79 9.24 17.03
C LYS A 176 -4.94 7.99 17.26
N LEU A 177 -4.42 7.39 16.17
CA LEU A 177 -3.57 6.21 16.25
C LEU A 177 -2.30 6.48 17.07
N GLN A 178 -1.64 7.62 16.85
CA GLN A 178 -0.47 8.05 17.63
C GLN A 178 -0.82 8.21 19.12
N GLN A 179 -1.99 8.76 19.44
CA GLN A 179 -2.44 8.91 20.83
C GLN A 179 -2.69 7.56 21.52
N VAL A 180 -3.27 6.59 20.80
CA VAL A 180 -3.47 5.23 21.33
C VAL A 180 -2.12 4.54 21.54
N GLN A 181 -1.21 4.63 20.57
CA GLN A 181 0.13 4.07 20.67
C GLN A 181 0.90 4.63 21.87
N LYS A 182 0.85 5.96 22.07
CA LYS A 182 1.48 6.62 23.22
C LYS A 182 0.92 6.11 24.55
N ARG A 183 -0.41 6.01 24.68
CA ARG A 183 -1.06 5.47 25.89
C ARG A 183 -0.64 4.01 26.15
N ARG A 184 -0.55 3.21 25.09
CA ARG A 184 -0.12 1.81 25.18
C ARG A 184 1.35 1.68 25.59
N GLU A 185 2.22 2.54 25.08
CA GLU A 185 3.63 2.61 25.48
C GLU A 185 3.78 3.06 26.95
N GLU A 186 3.05 4.09 27.37
CA GLU A 186 3.05 4.57 28.75
C GLU A 186 2.60 3.46 29.71
N LYS A 187 1.48 2.80 29.38
CA LYS A 187 0.96 1.69 30.18
C LYS A 187 1.91 0.49 30.22
N ALA A 188 2.55 0.14 29.10
CA ALA A 188 3.53 -0.96 29.08
C ALA A 188 4.80 -0.69 29.92
N THR A 189 5.05 0.55 30.33
CA THR A 189 6.15 0.92 31.23
C THR A 189 5.76 1.01 32.70
N GLU A 190 4.48 0.87 33.03
CA GLU A 190 3.99 0.77 34.41
C GLU A 190 4.37 -0.61 35.00
N ASP A 191 4.54 -0.71 36.32
CA ASP A 191 5.01 -1.93 37.00
C ASP A 191 4.11 -3.13 36.63
N ALA A 192 4.73 -4.25 36.27
CA ALA A 192 4.04 -5.44 35.74
C ALA A 192 2.98 -6.03 36.70
N ASP A 193 3.08 -5.74 37.99
CA ASP A 193 2.14 -6.18 39.03
C ASP A 193 0.84 -5.35 39.07
N GLU A 194 0.77 -4.19 38.39
CA GLU A 194 -0.43 -3.33 38.27
C GLU A 194 -1.01 -3.30 36.84
N LEU A 195 -0.43 -4.07 35.91
CA LEU A 195 -0.93 -4.15 34.54
C LEU A 195 -2.22 -4.97 34.50
N ASP A 196 -3.34 -4.25 34.41
CA ASP A 196 -4.61 -4.85 34.06
C ASP A 196 -4.56 -5.37 32.60
N GLU A 197 -4.61 -6.69 32.44
CA GLU A 197 -4.58 -7.36 31.13
C GLU A 197 -5.75 -6.89 30.25
N ASP A 198 -6.92 -6.63 30.86
CA ASP A 198 -8.12 -6.18 30.16
C ASP A 198 -7.91 -4.80 29.53
N ASP A 199 -7.25 -3.89 30.25
CA ASP A 199 -6.94 -2.55 29.74
C ASP A 199 -5.95 -2.58 28.56
N MET A 200 -5.01 -3.53 28.57
CA MET A 200 -4.05 -3.69 27.47
C MET A 200 -4.72 -4.26 26.22
N GLU A 201 -5.65 -5.20 26.38
CA GLU A 201 -6.47 -5.74 25.29
C GLU A 201 -7.38 -4.65 24.70
N ASP A 202 -7.98 -3.81 25.54
CA ASP A 202 -8.81 -2.68 25.10
C ASP A 202 -8.03 -1.64 24.30
N LEU A 203 -6.80 -1.32 24.73
CA LEU A 203 -5.90 -0.43 23.97
C LEU A 203 -5.45 -1.06 22.65
N GLU A 204 -5.15 -2.35 22.62
CA GLU A 204 -4.85 -3.08 21.39
C GLU A 204 -6.04 -3.03 20.43
N ARG A 205 -7.24 -3.28 20.94
CA ARG A 205 -8.48 -3.22 20.18
C ARG A 205 -8.72 -1.82 19.62
N GLU A 206 -8.58 -0.77 20.44
CA GLU A 206 -8.73 0.62 20.00
C GLU A 206 -7.72 0.96 18.89
N GLN A 207 -6.48 0.50 19.03
CA GLN A 207 -5.41 0.66 18.04
C GLN A 207 -5.79 -0.02 16.73
N LEU A 208 -6.23 -1.28 16.77
CA LEU A 208 -6.62 -2.05 15.59
C LEU A 208 -7.79 -1.44 14.85
N LEU A 209 -8.86 -1.07 15.58
CA LEU A 209 -10.03 -0.45 14.98
C LEU A 209 -9.68 0.85 14.26
N THR A 210 -8.87 1.70 14.90
CA THR A 210 -8.41 2.97 14.33
C THR A 210 -7.48 2.75 13.13
N PHE A 211 -6.58 1.76 13.23
CA PHE A 211 -5.69 1.39 12.14
C PHE A 211 -6.45 0.90 10.91
N ILE A 212 -7.45 0.03 11.07
CA ILE A 212 -8.22 -0.52 9.95
C ILE A 212 -9.05 0.58 9.27
N GLN A 213 -9.66 1.48 10.05
CA GLN A 213 -10.33 2.66 9.51
C GLN A 213 -9.40 3.50 8.63
N LEU A 214 -8.17 3.74 9.11
CA LEU A 214 -7.15 4.45 8.34
C LEU A 214 -6.75 3.69 7.08
N SER A 215 -6.58 2.38 7.18
CA SER A 215 -6.19 1.50 6.06
C SER A 215 -7.22 1.50 4.93
N VAL A 216 -8.52 1.63 5.21
CA VAL A 216 -9.55 1.78 4.15
C VAL A 216 -9.31 3.02 3.31
N VAL A 217 -9.01 4.15 3.97
CA VAL A 217 -8.76 5.41 3.27
C VAL A 217 -7.48 5.31 2.44
N LYS A 218 -6.40 4.81 3.04
CA LYS A 218 -5.12 4.59 2.34
C LYS A 218 -5.27 3.66 1.14
N SER A 219 -6.05 2.60 1.27
CA SER A 219 -6.29 1.63 0.20
C SER A 219 -6.99 2.25 -1.00
N MET A 220 -7.97 3.15 -0.79
CA MET A 220 -8.64 3.84 -1.90
C MET A 220 -7.72 4.79 -2.66
N GLU A 221 -6.77 5.43 -1.97
CA GLU A 221 -5.77 6.31 -2.58
C GLU A 221 -4.71 5.51 -3.31
N GLU A 222 -4.20 4.47 -2.67
CA GLU A 222 -3.20 3.57 -3.26
C GLU A 222 -3.76 2.85 -4.49
N GLN A 223 -5.02 2.39 -4.45
CA GLN A 223 -5.67 1.79 -5.62
C GLN A 223 -5.75 2.76 -6.80
N ALA A 224 -6.03 4.05 -6.57
CA ALA A 224 -6.03 5.05 -7.63
C ALA A 224 -4.62 5.31 -8.19
N SER A 225 -3.62 5.40 -7.31
CA SER A 225 -2.20 5.56 -7.68
C SER A 225 -1.69 4.38 -8.51
N ILE A 226 -1.94 3.15 -8.04
CA ILE A 226 -1.58 1.90 -8.72
C ILE A 226 -2.21 1.83 -10.11
N ASN A 227 -3.50 2.14 -10.24
CA ASN A 227 -4.18 2.08 -11.53
C ASN A 227 -3.69 3.16 -12.50
N GLN A 228 -3.37 4.35 -12.01
CA GLN A 228 -2.75 5.41 -12.80
C GLN A 228 -1.37 5.00 -13.33
N GLU A 229 -0.50 4.44 -12.47
CA GLU A 229 0.83 3.98 -12.88
C GLU A 229 0.72 2.80 -13.85
N LYS A 230 -0.12 1.81 -13.55
CA LYS A 230 -0.38 0.64 -14.40
C LYS A 230 -0.82 1.06 -15.80
N GLU A 231 -1.79 1.98 -15.92
CA GLU A 231 -2.26 2.47 -17.21
C GLU A 231 -1.15 3.18 -18.00
N MET A 232 -0.34 4.00 -17.32
CA MET A 232 0.80 4.67 -17.95
C MET A 232 1.80 3.65 -18.51
N LEU A 233 2.23 2.68 -17.70
CA LEU A 233 3.20 1.67 -18.10
C LEU A 233 2.68 0.77 -19.23
N GLU A 234 1.41 0.36 -19.17
CA GLU A 234 0.77 -0.43 -20.24
C GLU A 234 0.67 0.35 -21.56
N THR A 235 0.38 1.65 -21.48
CA THR A 235 0.36 2.53 -22.67
C THR A 235 1.76 2.66 -23.26
N MET A 236 2.77 2.90 -22.42
CA MET A 236 4.17 2.95 -22.86
C MET A 236 4.61 1.62 -23.50
N LEU A 237 4.21 0.48 -22.93
CA LEU A 237 4.54 -0.84 -23.48
C LEU A 237 3.92 -1.06 -24.86
N LYS A 238 2.65 -0.64 -25.05
CA LYS A 238 1.98 -0.69 -26.37
C LYS A 238 2.66 0.23 -27.39
N MET A 239 3.05 1.44 -26.98
CA MET A 239 3.78 2.37 -27.86
C MET A 239 5.17 1.82 -28.25
N ASN A 240 5.85 1.16 -27.32
CA ASN A 240 7.15 0.52 -27.57
C ASN A 240 7.01 -0.62 -28.60
N ALA A 241 5.99 -1.45 -28.46
CA ALA A 241 5.70 -2.53 -29.41
C ALA A 241 5.29 -2.03 -30.80
N ALA A 242 4.63 -0.87 -30.89
CA ALA A 242 4.21 -0.28 -32.15
C ALA A 242 5.34 0.45 -32.90
N THR A 243 6.45 0.75 -32.24
CA THR A 243 7.57 1.53 -32.80
C THR A 243 8.79 0.63 -32.99
N GLU A 244 8.98 0.06 -34.19
CA GLU A 244 10.14 -0.81 -34.50
C GLU A 244 11.52 -0.14 -34.30
N ARG A 245 11.57 1.18 -34.10
CA ARG A 245 12.81 1.99 -34.08
C ARG A 245 13.18 2.63 -32.75
N GLN A 246 12.34 2.58 -31.72
CA GLN A 246 12.61 3.31 -30.47
C GLN A 246 12.25 2.45 -29.26
N ASP A 247 13.27 1.91 -28.58
CA ASP A 247 13.07 1.41 -27.23
C ASP A 247 12.87 2.58 -26.27
N LEU A 248 11.61 2.92 -26.00
CA LEU A 248 11.21 4.01 -25.12
C LEU A 248 11.69 3.82 -23.67
N PHE A 249 12.10 2.60 -23.31
CA PHE A 249 12.61 2.27 -21.99
C PHE A 249 14.14 2.27 -21.91
N SER A 250 14.85 2.50 -23.03
CA SER A 250 16.30 2.62 -23.03
C SER A 250 16.77 3.95 -22.43
N GLU A 251 17.94 3.95 -21.78
CA GLU A 251 18.53 5.17 -21.20
C GLU A 251 18.74 6.30 -22.22
N ALA A 252 18.93 5.95 -23.51
CA ALA A 252 19.09 6.90 -24.61
C ALA A 252 17.88 7.82 -24.81
N HIS A 253 16.70 7.42 -24.34
CA HIS A 253 15.45 8.17 -24.47
C HIS A 253 14.98 8.77 -23.15
N ARG A 254 15.75 8.61 -22.05
CA ARG A 254 15.42 9.24 -20.78
C ARG A 254 15.57 10.76 -20.96
N PRO A 255 14.50 11.56 -20.77
CA PRO A 255 14.63 13.01 -20.86
C PRO A 255 15.69 13.46 -19.84
N PRO A 256 16.57 14.40 -20.22
CA PRO A 256 17.57 14.91 -19.30
C PRO A 256 16.87 15.43 -18.04
N PRO A 257 17.44 15.23 -16.84
CA PRO A 257 16.83 15.73 -15.61
C PRO A 257 16.53 17.23 -15.78
N PRO A 258 15.34 17.70 -15.36
CA PRO A 258 14.97 19.09 -15.50
C PRO A 258 16.07 19.95 -14.85
N VAL A 259 16.59 20.91 -15.61
CA VAL A 259 17.69 21.77 -15.17
C VAL A 259 17.22 22.52 -13.92
N GLN A 260 17.69 22.11 -12.74
CA GLN A 260 17.41 22.81 -11.49
C GLN A 260 18.03 24.20 -11.59
N GLY A 261 17.21 25.24 -11.80
CA GLY A 261 17.70 26.62 -11.83
C GLY A 261 16.89 27.64 -12.61
N GLN A 262 15.97 27.24 -13.49
CA GLN A 262 15.03 28.21 -14.07
C GLN A 262 13.78 28.27 -13.21
N GLY A 263 13.89 29.06 -12.12
CA GLY A 263 12.71 29.53 -11.41
C GLY A 263 11.72 30.13 -12.40
N ILE A 264 10.43 29.87 -12.19
CA ILE A 264 9.34 30.49 -12.93
C ILE A 264 9.58 32.00 -12.91
N VAL A 265 10.02 32.57 -14.03
CA VAL A 265 10.02 34.01 -14.22
C VAL A 265 8.56 34.39 -14.33
N ARG A 266 7.94 34.72 -13.19
CA ARG A 266 6.65 35.42 -13.18
C ARG A 266 6.87 36.71 -13.96
N SER A 267 6.40 36.75 -15.20
CA SER A 267 6.40 37.96 -16.00
C SER A 267 5.72 39.07 -15.20
N LYS A 268 6.46 40.15 -14.92
CA LYS A 268 5.97 41.34 -14.20
C LYS A 268 5.03 42.17 -15.09
N THR A 269 4.06 41.55 -15.76
CA THR A 269 3.15 42.23 -16.70
C THR A 269 1.71 42.33 -16.18
N LEU A 270 1.47 42.04 -14.90
CA LEU A 270 0.15 42.19 -14.26
C LEU A 270 0.18 43.00 -12.95
N ARG A 271 0.99 44.07 -12.89
CA ARG A 271 0.94 45.08 -11.80
C ARG A 271 0.67 46.52 -12.28
N ARG A 272 -0.01 46.69 -13.41
CA ARG A 272 -0.43 48.03 -13.91
C ARG A 272 -1.93 48.19 -14.18
N LEU A 273 -2.78 47.33 -13.62
CA LEU A 273 -4.24 47.44 -13.80
C LEU A 273 -5.04 47.60 -12.49
N TRP A 274 -4.38 47.84 -11.36
CA TRP A 274 -5.04 48.06 -10.06
C TRP A 274 -4.65 49.39 -9.37
N ARG A 275 -4.31 50.41 -10.15
CA ARG A 275 -4.25 51.81 -9.69
C ARG A 275 -4.92 52.72 -10.71
N GLN A 276 -6.23 52.56 -10.85
CA GLN A 276 -7.16 53.59 -11.32
C GLN A 276 -8.58 53.04 -11.13
N ARG A 277 -9.05 53.11 -9.88
CA ARG A 277 -10.44 53.28 -9.48
C ARG A 277 -10.42 53.85 -8.07
#